data_AF-A0A2E6AXN0-F1
#
_entry.id   AF-A0A2E6AXN0-F1
#
_cell.length_a   1.000
_cell.length_b   1.000
_cell.length_c   1.000
_cell.angle_alpha   90.00
_cell.angle_beta   90.00
_cell.angle_gamma   90.00
#
_symmetry.space_group_name_H-M   'P 1'
#
loop_
_entity.id
_entity.type
_entity.pdbx_description
1 polymer ?
#
loop_
_entity_poly.entity_id
_entity_poly.type
_entity_poly.pdbx_seq_one_letter_code
_entity_poly.pdbx_strand_id
1 'polypeptide(L)' 'ACPEFYIESNFSGNLVGDINFDNVLNILDIVSIVNVILDSSDLNSSNADINNDSEVNILDVILLVNIILNQ' A
#
# COMPACT_ATOMS: atom_id res chain seq x y z
N ALA A 1 -4.75 -13.34 -38.02
CA ALA A 1 -5.22 -13.63 -36.65
C ALA A 1 -4.00 -13.66 -35.75
N CYS A 2 -3.81 -12.64 -34.92
CA CYS A 2 -2.76 -12.66 -33.89
C CYS A 2 -3.24 -13.55 -32.74
N PRO A 3 -2.41 -14.46 -32.21
CA PRO A 3 -2.83 -15.31 -31.10
C PRO A 3 -2.87 -14.50 -29.81
N GLU A 4 -3.94 -14.72 -29.04
CA GLU A 4 -4.16 -14.15 -27.72
C GLU A 4 -3.19 -14.81 -26.73
N PHE A 5 -2.27 -14.02 -26.20
CA PHE A 5 -1.31 -14.46 -25.18
C PHE A 5 -1.87 -14.08 -23.80
N TYR A 6 -2.48 -15.05 -23.12
CA TYR A 6 -2.94 -14.90 -21.74
C TYR A 6 -1.73 -14.99 -20.82
N ILE A 7 -1.17 -13.85 -20.43
CA ILE A 7 -0.39 -13.80 -19.19
C ILE A 7 -1.41 -13.85 -18.06
N GLU A 8 -1.52 -15.00 -17.40
CA GLU A 8 -2.06 -15.06 -16.05
C GLU A 8 -1.11 -14.25 -15.16
N SER A 9 -1.32 -12.93 -15.14
CA SER A 9 -0.75 -12.11 -14.08
C SER A 9 -1.40 -12.63 -12.80
N ASN A 10 -0.65 -13.42 -12.04
CA ASN A 10 -0.82 -13.47 -10.60
C ASN A 10 -0.63 -12.03 -10.10
N PHE A 11 -1.67 -11.21 -10.26
CA PHE A 11 -1.84 -10.00 -9.49
C PHE A 11 -2.13 -10.51 -8.09
N SER A 12 -1.08 -10.93 -7.39
CA SER A 12 -1.08 -11.09 -5.96
C SER A 12 -1.64 -9.78 -5.46
N GLY A 13 -2.91 -9.82 -5.02
CA GLY A 13 -3.70 -8.65 -4.72
C GLY A 13 -2.89 -7.79 -3.79
N ASN A 14 -2.38 -6.70 -4.34
CA ASN A 14 -1.67 -5.73 -3.56
C ASN A 14 -2.72 -5.17 -2.59
N LEU A 15 -2.64 -5.60 -1.32
CA LEU A 15 -3.59 -5.21 -0.30
C LEU A 15 -3.35 -3.74 -0.01
N VAL A 16 -4.37 -2.90 -0.24
CA VAL A 16 -4.25 -1.46 0.04
C VAL A 16 -3.87 -1.28 1.51
N GLY A 17 -2.77 -0.57 1.75
CA GLY A 17 -2.20 -0.39 3.09
C GLY A 17 -1.23 -1.47 3.56
N ASP A 18 -0.93 -2.51 2.76
CA ASP A 18 0.20 -3.43 3.00
C ASP A 18 1.49 -2.80 2.47
N ILE A 19 2.26 -2.18 3.35
CA ILE A 19 3.41 -1.34 2.97
C ILE A 19 4.70 -2.16 2.96
N ASN A 20 4.76 -3.23 3.74
CA ASN A 20 5.91 -4.11 3.82
C ASN A 20 5.81 -5.34 2.88
N PHE A 21 4.70 -5.46 2.16
CA PHE A 21 4.40 -6.52 1.18
C PHE A 21 4.39 -7.94 1.79
N ASP A 22 4.02 -8.07 3.06
CA ASP A 22 3.91 -9.36 3.75
C ASP A 22 2.51 -10.00 3.63
N ASN A 23 1.57 -9.32 2.97
CA ASN A 23 0.16 -9.68 2.80
C ASN A 23 -0.65 -9.72 4.11
N VAL A 24 -0.20 -9.06 5.17
CA VAL A 24 -0.88 -9.00 6.47
C VAL A 24 -1.01 -7.56 6.95
N LEU A 25 -2.21 -7.00 6.85
CA LEU A 25 -2.47 -5.63 7.31
C LEU A 25 -2.45 -5.50 8.83
N ASN A 26 -1.37 -4.95 9.39
CA ASN A 26 -1.16 -4.82 10.84
C ASN A 26 -0.31 -3.59 11.23
N ILE A 27 0.09 -3.50 12.50
CA ILE A 27 0.87 -2.37 13.03
C ILE A 27 2.22 -2.17 12.34
N LEU A 28 2.80 -3.22 11.74
CA LEU A 28 4.06 -3.14 10.99
C LEU A 28 3.90 -2.29 9.72
N ASP A 29 2.72 -2.25 9.10
CA ASP A 29 2.45 -1.38 7.96
C ASP A 29 2.42 0.09 8.36
N ILE A 30 1.84 0.39 9.54
CA ILE A 30 1.83 1.73 10.11
C ILE A 30 3.26 2.23 10.37
N VAL A 31 4.13 1.37 10.92
CA VAL A 31 5.54 1.73 11.12
C VAL A 31 6.23 1.98 9.78
N SER A 32 5.91 1.17 8.77
CA SER A 32 6.51 1.28 7.44
C SER A 32 6.10 2.57 6.72
N ILE A 33 4.82 2.97 6.76
CA ILE A 33 4.38 4.25 6.17
C ILE A 33 4.97 5.46 6.90
N VAL A 34 5.13 5.40 8.23
CA VAL A 34 5.79 6.48 8.99
C VAL A 34 7.26 6.60 8.57
N ASN A 35 7.94 5.48 8.35
CA ASN A 35 9.31 5.50 7.83
C ASN A 35 9.36 6.12 6.42
N VAL A 36 8.40 5.83 5.54
CA VAL A 36 8.31 6.45 4.20
C VAL A 36 8.09 7.97 4.29
N ILE A 37 7.27 8.44 5.23
CA ILE A 37 7.03 9.87 5.45
C ILE A 37 8.30 10.57 5.96
N LEU A 38 9.08 9.89 6.82
CA LEU A 38 10.29 10.44 7.42
C LEU A 38 11.50 10.35 6.48
N ASP A 39 11.59 9.27 5.71
CA ASP A 39 12.67 8.97 4.77
C ASP A 39 12.12 9.16 3.35
N SER A 40 12.19 10.40 2.87
CA SER A 40 11.64 10.88 1.60
C SER A 40 12.26 10.24 0.34
N SER A 41 13.01 9.15 0.49
CA SER A 41 13.66 8.42 -0.58
C SER A 41 12.73 7.48 -1.34
N ASP A 42 11.60 7.05 -0.77
CA ASP A 42 10.71 6.04 -1.37
C ASP A 42 9.21 6.41 -1.25
N LEU A 43 8.84 7.60 -1.71
CA LEU A 43 7.44 8.04 -1.78
C LEU A 43 6.60 7.33 -2.88
N ASN A 44 7.19 6.40 -3.63
CA ASN A 44 6.53 5.67 -4.73
C ASN A 44 5.95 4.31 -4.30
N SER A 45 5.54 4.15 -3.05
CA SER A 45 4.71 3.00 -2.66
C SER A 45 3.25 3.34 -2.97
N SER A 46 2.74 2.83 -4.10
CA SER A 46 1.32 2.92 -4.48
C SER A 46 0.35 2.44 -3.40
N ASN A 47 0.85 1.69 -2.42
CA ASN A 47 0.10 1.12 -1.31
C ASN A 47 -0.02 2.09 -0.13
N ALA A 48 0.86 3.08 -0.08
CA ALA A 48 0.96 4.05 1.00
C ALA A 48 0.01 5.24 0.80
N ASP A 49 -0.38 5.53 -0.44
CA ASP A 49 -1.42 6.51 -0.77
C ASP A 49 -2.80 5.85 -0.63
N ILE A 50 -3.38 5.93 0.57
CA ILE A 50 -4.62 5.22 0.91
C ILE A 50 -5.84 6.02 0.48
N ASN A 51 -5.75 7.35 0.47
CA ASN A 51 -6.85 8.22 0.03
C ASN A 51 -6.81 8.53 -1.48
N ASN A 52 -5.78 8.09 -2.21
CA ASN A 52 -5.55 8.32 -3.64
C ASN A 52 -5.46 9.82 -3.99
N ASP A 53 -4.89 10.63 -3.11
CA ASP A 53 -4.65 12.06 -3.35
C ASP A 53 -3.27 12.37 -3.94
N SER A 54 -2.47 11.34 -4.21
CA SER A 54 -1.10 11.39 -4.72
C SER A 54 -0.05 11.91 -3.74
N GLU A 55 -0.40 12.11 -2.46
CA GLU A 55 0.50 12.58 -1.41
C GLU A 55 0.52 11.61 -0.23
N VAL A 56 1.65 10.93 0.00
CA VAL A 56 1.79 10.05 1.18
C VAL A 56 2.09 10.89 2.42
N ASN A 57 1.12 11.04 3.31
CA ASN A 57 1.26 11.87 4.51
C ASN A 57 0.50 11.30 5.73
N ILE A 58 0.38 12.11 6.79
CA ILE A 58 -0.26 11.69 8.04
C ILE A 58 -1.74 11.29 7.87
N LEU A 59 -2.42 11.78 6.82
CA LEU A 59 -3.79 11.40 6.51
C LEU A 59 -3.89 9.92 6.14
N ASP A 60 -2.95 9.39 5.35
CA ASP A 60 -2.90 7.97 5.01
C ASP A 60 -2.69 7.10 6.24
N VAL A 61 -1.82 7.52 7.16
CA VAL A 61 -1.59 6.81 8.43
C VAL A 61 -2.88 6.70 9.24
N ILE A 62 -3.65 7.79 9.34
CA ILE A 62 -4.92 7.79 10.07
C ILE A 62 -5.92 6.84 9.40
N LEU A 63 -5.98 6.82 8.07
CA LEU A 63 -6.82 5.89 7.32
C LEU A 63 -6.40 4.44 7.51
N LEU A 64 -5.10 4.14 7.48
CA LEU A 64 -4.56 2.81 7.74
C LEU A 64 -4.94 2.31 9.14
N VAL A 65 -4.80 3.17 10.15
CA VAL A 65 -5.23 2.86 11.53
C VAL A 65 -6.72 2.54 11.58
N ASN A 66 -7.55 3.33 10.90
CA ASN A 66 -8.99 3.07 10.84
C ASN A 66 -9.31 1.76 10.14
N ILE A 67 -8.58 1.39 9.08
CA ILE A 67 -8.76 0.10 8.39
C ILE A 67 -8.39 -1.05 9.34
N ILE A 68 -7.23 -0.97 10.02
CA ILE A 68 -6.75 -2.00 10.95
C ILE A 68 -7.72 -2.19 12.13
N LEU A 69 -8.27 -1.11 12.68
CA LEU A 69 -9.17 -1.17 13.84
C LEU A 69 -10.59 -1.64 13.49
N ASN A 70 -11.01 -1.55 12.22
CA ASN A 70 -12.34 -1.94 11.75
C ASN A 70 -12.36 -3.30 11.02
N GLN A 71 -11.28 -4.09 11.12
CA GLN A 71 -11.24 -5.47 10.65
C GLN A 71 -12.21 -6.37 11.42
#